data_AF-A0A0F9GUF1-F1
#
_entry.id   AF-A0A0F9GUF1-F1
#
_cell.length_a   1.000
_cell.length_b   1.000
_cell.length_c   1.000
_cell.angle_alpha   90.00
_cell.angle_beta   90.00
_cell.angle_gamma   90.00
#
_symmetry.space_group_name_H-M   'P 1'
#
loop_
_entity.id
_entity.type
_entity.pdbx_description
1 polymer ?
#
loop_
_entity_poly.entity_id
_entity_poly.type
_entity_poly.pdbx_seq_one_letter_code
_entity_poly.pdbx_strand_id
1 'polypeptide(L)' 'PVLLIKGAESWAPDPEKSGRAAAIGNYRSAIIQNAGHWVHHDQLDRFLEVVTEFLKE' A
#
# COMPACT_ATOMS: atom_id res chain seq x y z
N PRO A 1 7.57 -10.69 6.41
CA PRO A 1 7.45 -9.72 5.30
C PRO A 1 6.50 -8.60 5.72
N VAL A 2 6.62 -7.40 5.14
CA VAL A 2 5.72 -6.25 5.43
C VAL A 2 5.11 -5.75 4.13
N LEU A 3 3.82 -5.40 4.14
CA LEU A 3 3.14 -4.75 3.02
C LEU A 3 2.78 -3.31 3.38
N LEU A 4 3.26 -2.35 2.60
CA LEU A 4 2.94 -0.94 2.72
C LEU A 4 1.95 -0.56 1.62
N ILE A 5 0.72 -0.22 1.99
CA ILE A 5 -0.33 0.16 1.04
C ILE A 5 -0.63 1.65 1.15
N LYS A 6 -0.68 2.34 0.01
CA LYS A 6 -1.05 3.75 -0.08
C LYS A 6 -2.09 3.96 -1.20
N GLY A 7 -3.07 4.82 -0.96
CA GLY A 7 -3.91 5.37 -2.03
C GLY A 7 -3.19 6.46 -2.82
N ALA A 8 -3.29 6.45 -4.14
CA ALA A 8 -2.61 7.39 -5.03
C ALA A 8 -2.97 8.86 -4.70
N GLU A 9 -4.20 9.12 -4.29
CA GLU A 9 -4.75 10.44 -3.96
C GLU A 9 -4.62 10.78 -2.46
N SER A 10 -3.98 9.90 -1.68
CA SER A 10 -3.67 10.16 -0.28
C SER A 10 -2.60 11.26 -0.13
N TRP A 11 -2.76 12.05 0.93
CA TRP A 11 -1.78 13.03 1.41
C TRP A 11 -0.51 12.39 1.98
N ALA A 12 -0.55 11.09 2.30
CA ALA A 12 0.61 10.38 2.84
C ALA A 12 1.76 10.36 1.82
N PRO A 13 3.03 10.50 2.25
CA PRO A 13 4.17 10.38 1.36
C PRO A 13 4.21 9.01 0.67
N ASP A 14 4.64 8.98 -0.60
CA ASP A 14 4.90 7.74 -1.30
C ASP A 14 5.98 6.92 -0.55
N PRO A 15 5.70 5.66 -0.15
CA PRO A 15 6.63 4.83 0.60
C PRO A 15 8.02 4.74 -0.07
N GLU A 16 8.05 4.59 -1.40
CA GLU A 16 9.30 4.45 -2.17
C GLU A 16 10.05 5.78 -2.26
N LYS A 17 9.34 6.89 -2.46
CA LYS A 17 9.97 8.22 -2.65
C LYS A 17 10.36 8.89 -1.35
N SER A 18 9.71 8.53 -0.24
CA SER A 18 9.97 9.13 1.07
C SER A 18 11.30 8.70 1.70
N GLY A 19 11.92 7.63 1.19
CA GLY A 19 13.10 6.99 1.80
C GLY A 19 12.83 6.28 3.13
N ARG A 20 11.64 6.46 3.72
CA ARG A 20 11.26 5.87 5.02
C ARG A 20 11.08 4.35 4.94
N ALA A 21 10.62 3.86 3.80
CA ALA A 21 10.40 2.43 3.61
C ALA A 21 11.71 1.63 3.65
N ALA A 22 12.85 2.24 3.30
CA ALA A 22 14.17 1.59 3.35
C ALA A 22 14.62 1.18 4.77
N ALA A 23 14.03 1.78 5.82
CA ALA A 23 14.28 1.37 7.20
C ALA A 23 13.54 0.08 7.59
N ILE A 24 12.58 -0.38 6.77
CA ILE A 24 11.77 -1.57 7.02
C ILE A 24 12.39 -2.73 6.24
N GLY A 25 12.88 -3.76 6.93
CA GLY A 25 13.43 -4.95 6.27
C GLY A 25 12.34 -5.81 5.61
N ASN A 26 12.65 -6.42 4.46
CA ASN A 26 11.78 -7.36 3.74
C ASN A 26 10.35 -6.82 3.53
N TYR A 27 10.26 -5.64 2.93
CA TYR A 27 9.00 -4.96 2.64
C TYR A 27 8.65 -5.02 1.15
N ARG A 28 7.35 -4.84 0.89
CA ARG A 28 6.78 -4.59 -0.43
C ARG A 28 5.85 -3.40 -0.31
N SER A 29 5.73 -2.61 -1.37
CA SER A 29 4.83 -1.47 -1.43
C SER A 29 3.80 -1.64 -2.56
N ALA A 30 2.60 -1.12 -2.33
CA ALA A 30 1.51 -1.11 -3.29
C ALA A 30 0.81 0.25 -3.28
N ILE A 31 0.70 0.87 -4.46
CA ILE A 31 -0.08 2.09 -4.66
C ILE A 31 -1.37 1.74 -5.37
N ILE A 32 -2.51 2.03 -4.74
CA ILE A 32 -3.85 1.80 -5.29
C ILE A 32 -4.37 3.11 -5.88
N GLN A 33 -4.72 3.09 -7.17
CA GLN A 33 -5.27 4.26 -7.89
C GLN A 33 -6.71 4.55 -7.46
N ASN A 34 -7.18 5.78 -7.69
CA ASN A 34 -8.55 6.22 -7.32
C ASN A 34 -8.90 5.99 -5.83
N ALA A 35 -7.90 6.13 -4.95
CA ALA A 35 -8.04 5.95 -3.52
C ALA A 35 -7.28 7.02 -2.76
N GLY A 36 -7.92 7.56 -1.72
CA GLY A 36 -7.37 8.51 -0.78
C GLY A 36 -6.70 7.84 0.42
N HIS A 37 -6.88 8.43 1.60
CA HIS A 37 -6.24 7.95 2.83
C HIS A 37 -6.83 6.62 3.31
N TRP A 38 -8.12 6.39 3.08
CA TRP A 38 -8.81 5.17 3.49
C TRP A 38 -8.96 4.22 2.31
N VAL A 39 -7.84 3.57 1.95
CA VAL A 39 -7.74 2.76 0.73
C VAL A 39 -8.82 1.68 0.63
N HIS A 40 -9.15 1.02 1.75
CA HIS A 40 -10.18 -0.02 1.79
C HIS A 40 -11.61 0.52 1.67
N HIS A 41 -11.84 1.81 1.96
CA HIS A 41 -13.14 2.45 1.73
C HIS A 41 -13.30 2.84 0.27
N ASP A 42 -12.27 3.39 -0.36
CA ASP A 42 -12.35 3.88 -1.73
C ASP A 42 -12.23 2.77 -2.79
N GLN A 43 -11.44 1.72 -2.50
CA GLN A 43 -11.10 0.63 -3.44
C GLN A 43 -11.02 -0.73 -2.73
N LEU A 44 -12.13 -1.18 -2.13
CA LEU A 44 -12.19 -2.43 -1.35
C LEU A 44 -11.69 -3.65 -2.14
N ASP A 45 -12.17 -3.85 -3.37
CA ASP A 45 -11.85 -5.04 -4.17
C ASP A 45 -10.35 -5.12 -4.46
N ARG A 46 -9.75 -4.02 -4.92
CA ARG A 46 -8.31 -3.97 -5.20
C ARG A 46 -7.49 -4.13 -3.92
N PHE A 47 -7.94 -3.55 -2.81
CA PHE A 47 -7.29 -3.72 -1.51
C PHE A 47 -7.27 -5.19 -1.08
N LEU A 48 -8.41 -5.88 -1.17
CA LEU A 48 -8.52 -7.30 -0.81
C LEU A 48 -7.67 -8.20 -1.71
N GLU A 49 -7.61 -7.92 -3.01
CA GLU A 49 -6.75 -8.64 -3.94
C GLU A 49 -5.28 -8.57 -3.51
N VAL A 50 -4.74 -7.36 -3.32
CA VAL A 50 -3.33 -7.15 -2.94
C VAL A 50 -3.02 -7.80 -1.59
N VAL A 51 -3.90 -7.64 -0.59
CA VAL A 51 -3.70 -8.23 0.74
C VAL A 51 -3.76 -9.76 0.68
N THR A 52 -4.71 -10.32 -0.08
CA THR A 52 -4.87 -11.77 -0.19
C THR A 52 -3.69 -12.41 -0.93
N GLU A 53 -3.18 -11.77 -1.99
CA GLU A 53 -1.95 -12.21 -2.66
C GLU A 53 -0.77 -12.21 -1.70
N PHE A 54 -0.58 -11.11 -0.96
CA PHE A 54 0.51 -10.99 0.01
C PHE A 54 0.48 -12.08 1.09
N LEU A 55 -0.71 -12.46 1.58
CA LEU A 55 -0.87 -13.45 2.66
C LEU A 55 -0.72 -14.91 2.20
N LYS A 56 -0.70 -15.17 0.89
CA LYS A 56 -0.52 -16.54 0.34
C LYS A 56 0.95 -16.95 0.18
N GLU A 57 1.86 -16.02 0.40
CA GLU A 57 3.33 -16.20 0.29
C GLU A 57 3.97 -16.51 1.65
#